data_AF-A0A7W9CKL1-F1
#
_entry.id   AF-A0A7W9CKL1-F1
#
_cell.length_a   1.000
_cell.length_b   1.000
_cell.length_c   1.000
_cell.angle_alpha   90.00
_cell.angle_beta   90.00
_cell.angle_gamma   90.00
#
_symmetry.space_group_name_H-M   'P 1'
#
loop_
_entity.id
_entity.type
_entity.pdbx_description
1 polymer ?
#
loop_
_entity_poly.entity_id
_entity_poly.type
_entity_poly.pdbx_seq_one_letter_code
_entity_poly.pdbx_strand_id
1 'polypeptide(L)'
;MARIGDHIEASLPVLAETYGSVVFDRFQAEPNTLAIAVVDDENRPLGLVERNAFCLQMAAEFGRALYARRPISALMDCEPLLVEADAGAETFFRTIDAAELGALLRGFIVVSEGRYVGVGTALQVLQAGSALYRRRAEEMSELARNLAAAEAEAQASSRAKSEFLAVMSHEIRTPLNGVLGVAGLLDRKLEQPELRRYVHTILESGQSLLRLLTDALDMSRASAGMLGLVEAPFDIDALGADVDALWRARADEKGLALKMICDTADQAWVVGDTMRLKQLLNNLIGNALKFTQAGEVVVRLATRRDAELGMLRLEATVDDSGPGIPASAAATIFEPFNTGNAGREGAGAGLGLAICRQIVEQMGGTITVSQSPRMGARFQFSLPVIGADATARVAEPVMAAPTPHETLHVLVVDDNATNRFVAGKLLEMFGCTFESVEDGAQAVEAVSSRPFDLVLMDIKMPVMDGIAATRAIRKLPGPQSTLPIVALTANAEDGDAATYLAAGMNGVAQKPIQPDALLNVIRTALTPVLDDEPVRARAA
;
A
#
# COMPACT_ATOMS: atom_id res chain seq x y z
N MET A 1 33.93 24.97 0.81
CA MET A 1 33.01 25.99 1.35
C MET A 1 33.54 27.34 0.97
N ALA A 2 32.69 28.27 0.52
CA ALA A 2 33.12 29.63 0.22
C ALA A 2 33.52 30.33 1.52
N ARG A 3 34.72 30.94 1.55
CA ARG A 3 35.24 31.67 2.70
C ARG A 3 34.93 33.16 2.54
N ILE A 4 34.83 33.87 3.66
CA ILE A 4 34.56 35.31 3.61
C ILE A 4 35.70 36.07 2.93
N GLY A 5 36.95 35.63 3.14
CA GLY A 5 38.12 36.18 2.45
C GLY A 5 38.07 36.13 0.92
N ASP A 6 37.27 35.23 0.33
CA ASP A 6 37.14 35.09 -1.14
C ASP A 6 36.28 36.21 -1.77
N HIS A 7 35.58 36.99 -0.94
CA HIS A 7 34.57 37.97 -1.36
C HIS A 7 34.82 39.39 -0.83
N ILE A 8 36.05 39.71 -0.42
CA ILE A 8 36.42 41.03 0.13
C ILE A 8 36.93 42.00 -0.93
N GLU A 9 36.86 43.29 -0.62
CA GLU A 9 37.56 44.34 -1.35
C GLU A 9 38.88 44.68 -0.63
N ALA A 10 40.00 44.45 -1.31
CA ALA A 10 41.34 44.75 -0.79
C ALA A 10 41.67 46.24 -0.94
N SER A 11 40.96 47.10 -0.21
CA SER A 11 41.28 48.52 -0.17
C SER A 11 42.51 48.76 0.72
N LEU A 12 43.40 49.67 0.32
CA LEU A 12 44.55 50.04 1.14
C LEU A 12 44.06 50.70 2.44
N PRO A 13 44.53 50.29 3.63
CA PRO A 13 44.12 50.93 4.87
C PRO A 13 44.81 52.28 5.06
N VAL A 14 44.40 53.05 6.06
CA VAL A 14 45.04 54.31 6.46
C VAL A 14 45.52 54.24 7.91
N LEU A 15 46.53 55.02 8.27
CA LEU A 15 47.01 55.12 9.66
C LEU A 15 46.10 56.05 10.48
N ALA A 16 46.02 55.80 11.79
CA ALA A 16 45.21 56.57 12.75
C ALA A 16 45.44 58.09 12.71
N GLU A 17 46.67 58.53 12.44
CA GLU A 17 47.06 59.95 12.39
C GLU A 17 46.76 60.62 11.04
N THR A 18 46.24 59.88 10.06
CA THR A 18 45.89 60.42 8.75
C THR A 18 44.81 61.49 8.90
N TYR A 19 45.01 62.68 8.32
CA TYR A 19 44.02 63.75 8.42
C TYR A 19 42.74 63.46 7.66
N GLY A 20 41.60 63.90 8.19
CA GLY A 20 40.29 63.73 7.58
C GLY A 20 40.18 64.26 6.14
N SER A 21 40.94 65.31 5.78
CA SER A 21 41.00 65.79 4.39
C SER A 21 41.55 64.75 3.41
N VAL A 22 42.58 63.99 3.82
CA VAL A 22 43.23 62.99 2.98
C VAL A 22 42.29 61.81 2.73
N VAL A 23 41.58 61.37 3.77
CA VAL A 23 40.57 60.30 3.65
C VAL A 23 39.38 60.76 2.81
N PHE A 24 38.96 62.02 2.95
CA PHE A 24 37.88 62.59 2.15
C PHE A 24 38.24 62.67 0.67
N ASP A 25 39.44 63.19 0.34
CA ASP A 25 39.92 63.28 -1.04
C ASP A 25 40.04 61.88 -1.67
N ARG A 26 40.42 60.87 -0.88
CA ARG A 26 40.43 59.48 -1.33
C ARG A 26 39.05 58.95 -1.68
N PHE A 27 38.03 59.17 -0.85
CA PHE A 27 36.65 58.79 -1.20
C PHE A 27 36.13 59.50 -2.46
N GLN A 28 36.59 60.73 -2.72
CA GLN A 28 36.24 61.45 -3.96
C GLN A 28 36.93 60.84 -5.19
N ALA A 29 38.20 60.45 -5.06
CA ALA A 29 38.97 59.82 -6.14
C ALA A 29 38.55 58.38 -6.42
N GLU A 30 38.12 57.65 -5.39
CA GLU A 30 37.72 56.24 -5.44
C GLU A 30 36.20 56.12 -5.18
N PRO A 31 35.34 56.37 -6.19
CA PRO A 31 33.88 56.42 -6.00
C PRO A 31 33.24 55.08 -5.59
N ASN A 32 33.92 53.97 -5.87
CA ASN A 32 33.45 52.63 -5.55
C ASN A 32 33.90 52.14 -4.16
N THR A 33 34.82 52.85 -3.49
CA THR A 33 35.28 52.48 -2.15
C THR A 33 34.25 52.93 -1.12
N LEU A 34 33.57 51.95 -0.52
CA LEU A 34 32.47 52.15 0.42
C LEU A 34 32.93 52.30 1.87
N ALA A 35 34.07 51.71 2.21
CA ALA A 35 34.68 51.86 3.52
C ALA A 35 36.20 51.75 3.44
N ILE A 36 36.89 52.40 4.37
CA ILE A 36 38.35 52.36 4.50
C ILE A 36 38.69 51.95 5.93
N ALA A 37 39.49 50.89 6.09
CA ALA A 37 39.99 50.48 7.39
C ALA A 37 41.08 51.42 7.89
N VAL A 38 41.07 51.67 9.20
CA VAL A 38 42.12 52.37 9.92
C VAL A 38 42.93 51.33 10.68
N VAL A 39 44.25 51.34 10.51
CA VAL A 39 45.16 50.37 11.12
C VAL A 39 46.28 51.05 11.89
N ASP A 40 46.95 50.29 12.77
CA ASP A 40 48.22 50.69 13.38
C ASP A 40 49.43 50.40 12.46
N ASP A 41 50.63 50.75 12.93
CA ASP A 41 51.89 50.52 12.20
C ASP A 41 52.21 49.03 11.99
N GLU A 42 51.56 48.12 12.72
CA GLU A 42 51.68 46.67 12.60
C GLU A 42 50.55 46.04 11.76
N ASN A 43 49.74 46.87 11.09
CA ASN A 43 48.60 46.50 10.26
C ASN A 43 47.47 45.79 11.03
N ARG A 44 47.31 46.10 12.32
CA ARG A 44 46.17 45.66 13.14
C ARG A 44 45.02 46.66 13.02
N PRO A 45 43.76 46.20 12.90
CA PRO A 45 42.63 47.10 12.74
C PRO A 45 42.34 47.89 14.01
N LEU A 46 42.18 49.21 13.85
CA LEU A 46 41.82 50.15 14.91
C LEU A 46 40.40 50.70 14.75
N GLY A 47 39.91 50.79 13.52
CA GLY A 47 38.57 51.32 13.23
C GLY A 47 38.21 51.28 11.76
N LEU A 48 37.00 51.69 11.42
CA LEU A 48 36.49 51.74 10.05
C LEU A 48 35.89 53.12 9.74
N VAL A 49 36.13 53.64 8.54
CA VAL A 49 35.47 54.85 8.06
C VAL A 49 34.51 54.46 6.95
N GLU A 50 33.20 54.63 7.18
CA GLU A 50 32.16 54.43 6.17
C GLU A 50 31.99 55.69 5.33
N ARG A 51 31.93 55.52 4.01
CA ARG A 51 31.93 56.61 3.02
C ARG A 51 30.79 57.60 3.25
N ASN A 52 29.54 57.14 3.33
CA ASN A 52 28.39 58.04 3.33
C ASN A 52 28.34 58.91 4.59
N ALA A 53 28.46 58.29 5.76
CA ALA A 53 28.47 58.99 7.05
C ALA A 53 29.61 60.02 7.09
N PHE A 54 30.82 59.62 6.68
CA PHE A 54 31.97 60.51 6.68
C PHE A 54 31.86 61.65 5.66
N CYS A 55 31.45 61.35 4.42
CA CYS A 55 31.27 62.38 3.40
C CYS A 55 30.13 63.36 3.74
N LEU A 56 29.04 62.89 4.34
CA LEU A 56 27.96 63.76 4.84
C LEU A 56 28.45 64.66 5.96
N GLN A 57 29.22 64.12 6.92
CA GLN A 57 29.83 64.89 8.00
C GLN A 57 30.80 65.96 7.47
N MET A 58 31.56 65.65 6.42
CA MET A 58 32.45 66.60 5.74
C MET A 58 31.70 67.66 4.90
N ALA A 59 30.53 67.31 4.37
CA ALA A 59 29.69 68.19 3.56
C ALA A 59 28.72 69.07 4.37
N ALA A 60 28.52 68.78 5.66
CA ALA A 60 27.71 69.57 6.57
C ALA A 60 28.23 71.02 6.69
N GLU A 61 27.37 71.93 7.17
CA GLU A 61 27.74 73.33 7.41
C GLU A 61 28.96 73.40 8.34
N PHE A 62 30.05 74.02 7.87
CA PHE A 62 31.37 74.06 8.53
C PHE A 62 32.10 72.71 8.70
N GLY A 63 31.59 71.59 8.16
CA GLY A 63 32.17 70.25 8.30
C GLY A 63 33.64 70.17 7.88
N ARG A 64 33.99 70.67 6.69
CA ARG A 64 35.40 70.73 6.26
C ARG A 64 36.29 71.54 7.20
N ALA A 65 35.81 72.66 7.73
CA ALA A 65 36.61 73.48 8.65
C ALA A 65 36.85 72.77 10.00
N LEU A 66 35.88 71.97 10.45
CA LEU A 66 35.92 71.28 11.74
C LEU A 66 36.70 69.95 11.72
N TYR A 67 36.64 69.22 10.60
CA TYR A 67 37.08 67.82 10.54
C TYR A 67 38.29 67.59 9.62
N ALA A 68 38.57 68.48 8.65
CA ALA A 68 39.65 68.26 7.68
C ALA A 68 41.05 68.08 8.31
N ARG A 69 41.35 68.81 9.40
CA ARG A 69 42.65 68.76 10.10
C ARG A 69 42.63 67.86 11.34
N ARG A 70 41.54 67.13 11.60
CA ARG A 70 41.51 66.15 12.69
C ARG A 70 42.10 64.82 12.21
N PRO A 71 42.81 64.09 13.09
CA PRO A 71 43.24 62.73 12.77
C PRO A 71 42.01 61.84 12.60
N ILE A 72 42.09 60.85 11.70
CA ILE A 72 40.97 59.98 11.37
C ILE A 72 40.58 59.08 12.54
N SER A 73 41.50 58.83 13.47
CA SER A 73 41.22 58.17 14.75
C SER A 73 40.10 58.85 15.57
N ALA A 74 39.89 60.16 15.37
CA ALA A 74 38.82 60.91 16.03
C ALA A 74 37.49 60.92 15.26
N LEU A 75 37.45 60.34 14.06
CA LEU A 75 36.32 60.40 13.12
C LEU A 75 35.86 59.01 12.63
N MET A 76 36.63 57.96 12.91
CA MET A 76 36.32 56.58 12.56
C MET A 76 35.30 55.95 13.51
N ASP A 77 34.67 54.87 13.07
CA ASP A 77 33.99 53.91 13.94
C ASP A 77 35.06 53.07 14.67
N CYS A 78 35.14 53.20 15.99
CA CYS A 78 36.12 52.52 16.83
C CYS A 78 35.69 51.09 17.22
N GLU A 79 34.46 50.69 16.90
CA GLU A 79 33.94 49.35 17.16
C GLU A 79 33.46 48.67 15.86
N PRO A 80 34.34 48.52 14.85
CA PRO A 80 33.96 47.86 13.61
C PRO A 80 33.75 46.36 13.84
N LEU A 81 32.82 45.77 13.09
CA LEU A 81 32.70 44.32 13.04
C LEU A 81 33.97 43.72 12.43
N LEU A 82 34.61 42.81 13.15
CA LEU A 82 35.79 42.07 12.69
C LEU A 82 35.38 40.64 12.32
N VAL A 83 35.84 40.17 11.15
CA VAL A 83 35.51 38.85 10.63
C VAL A 83 36.78 38.16 10.18
N GLU A 84 36.99 36.92 10.63
CA GLU A 84 38.14 36.13 10.19
C GLU A 84 38.00 35.70 8.72
N ALA A 85 39.09 35.79 7.96
CA ALA A 85 39.12 35.50 6.53
C ALA A 85 38.79 34.04 6.21
N ASP A 86 39.11 33.11 7.14
CA ASP A 86 38.84 31.69 7.02
C ASP A 86 37.43 31.30 7.47
N ALA A 87 36.66 32.24 8.03
CA ALA A 87 35.29 32.00 8.45
C ALA A 87 34.43 31.56 7.26
N GLY A 88 33.72 30.44 7.44
CA GLY A 88 32.77 29.96 6.46
C GLY A 88 31.57 30.91 6.37
N ALA A 89 31.20 31.31 5.16
CA ALA A 89 30.08 32.22 4.94
C ALA A 89 28.78 31.71 5.60
N GLU A 90 28.54 30.40 5.58
CA GLU A 90 27.38 29.76 6.22
C GLU A 90 27.35 29.92 7.75
N THR A 91 28.50 29.73 8.41
CA THR A 91 28.60 29.90 9.86
C THR A 91 28.37 31.34 10.25
N PHE A 92 28.97 32.28 9.51
CA PHE A 92 28.80 33.71 9.69
C PHE A 92 27.33 34.14 9.55
N PHE A 93 26.62 33.65 8.54
CA PHE A 93 25.19 33.94 8.36
C PHE A 93 24.31 33.40 9.50
N ARG A 94 24.69 32.29 10.12
CA ARG A 94 23.91 31.69 11.23
C ARG A 94 24.17 32.36 12.57
N THR A 95 25.29 33.06 12.72
CA THR A 95 25.71 33.70 13.98
C THR A 95 25.38 35.17 14.08
N ILE A 96 25.06 35.84 12.95
CA ILE A 96 24.72 37.27 12.94
C ILE A 96 23.30 37.48 13.47
N ASP A 97 23.19 38.18 14.60
CA ASP A 97 21.92 38.61 15.16
C ASP A 97 21.37 39.88 14.46
N ALA A 98 20.09 40.19 14.69
CA ALA A 98 19.42 41.34 14.07
C ALA A 98 20.10 42.70 14.35
N ALA A 99 20.81 42.83 15.48
CA ALA A 99 21.57 44.02 15.83
C ALA A 99 22.86 44.19 14.98
N GLU A 100 23.49 43.07 14.59
CA GLU A 100 24.74 43.03 13.82
C GLU A 100 24.50 43.19 12.31
N LEU A 101 23.29 42.92 11.83
CA LEU A 101 22.87 43.23 10.45
C LEU A 101 23.01 44.72 10.11
N GLY A 102 22.76 45.60 11.09
CA GLY A 102 22.95 47.05 10.92
C GLY A 102 24.43 47.44 10.79
N ALA A 103 25.34 46.69 11.41
CA ALA A 103 26.78 46.89 11.30
C ALA A 103 27.31 46.42 9.93
N LEU A 104 26.77 45.32 9.40
CA LEU A 104 27.12 44.83 8.05
C LEU A 104 26.83 45.85 6.93
N LEU A 105 25.80 46.68 7.09
CA LEU A 105 25.48 47.74 6.13
C LEU A 105 26.53 48.86 6.12
N ARG A 106 27.27 49.05 7.21
CA ARG A 106 28.38 50.02 7.30
C ARG A 106 29.70 49.47 6.78
N GLY A 107 29.74 48.17 6.47
CA GLY A 107 30.95 47.43 6.14
C GLY A 107 31.60 46.81 7.37
N PHE A 108 32.46 45.81 7.14
CA PHE A 108 33.20 45.11 8.18
C PHE A 108 34.65 44.92 7.75
N ILE A 109 35.54 44.72 8.72
CA ILE A 109 36.95 44.48 8.46
C ILE A 109 37.20 42.98 8.46
N VAL A 110 37.92 42.51 7.45
CA VAL A 110 38.37 41.13 7.35
C VAL A 110 39.81 41.02 7.80
N VAL A 111 40.04 40.14 8.76
CA VAL A 111 41.35 39.89 9.36
C VAL A 111 41.81 38.46 9.09
N SER A 112 43.12 38.24 9.15
CA SER A 112 43.73 36.91 9.20
C SER A 112 44.81 36.95 10.27
N GLU A 113 44.67 36.09 11.29
CA GLU A 113 45.59 36.07 12.45
C GLU A 113 45.69 37.45 13.12
N GLY A 114 44.58 38.19 13.19
CA GLY A 114 44.52 39.54 13.80
C GLY A 114 45.09 40.69 12.95
N ARG A 115 45.53 40.43 11.72
CA ARG A 115 46.02 41.47 10.78
C ARG A 115 45.00 41.79 9.71
N TYR A 116 44.94 43.05 9.31
CA TYR A 116 44.06 43.53 8.24
C TYR A 116 44.37 42.85 6.89
N VAL A 117 43.32 42.32 6.25
CA VAL A 117 43.40 41.71 4.91
C VAL A 117 42.53 42.47 3.91
N GLY A 118 41.38 42.99 4.34
CA GLY A 118 40.50 43.76 3.48
C GLY A 118 39.24 44.22 4.20
N VAL A 119 38.31 44.79 3.44
CA VAL A 119 36.98 45.20 3.91
C VAL A 119 35.91 44.45 3.15
N GLY A 120 34.84 44.05 3.84
CA GLY A 120 33.69 43.39 3.26
C GLY A 120 32.42 44.23 3.40
N THR A 121 31.46 44.00 2.52
CA THR A 121 30.14 44.65 2.53
C THR A 121 29.00 43.63 2.61
N ALA A 122 27.83 44.07 3.09
CA ALA A 122 26.63 43.24 3.10
C ALA A 122 26.27 42.67 1.71
N LEU A 123 26.52 43.43 0.62
CA LEU A 123 26.22 43.00 -0.75
C LEU A 123 27.07 41.79 -1.17
N GLN A 124 28.37 41.82 -0.89
CA GLN A 124 29.30 40.72 -1.23
C GLN A 124 28.95 39.45 -0.47
N VAL A 125 28.60 39.60 0.81
CA VAL A 125 28.14 38.51 1.67
C VAL A 125 26.84 37.89 1.10
N LEU A 126 25.83 38.70 0.76
CA LEU A 126 24.58 38.23 0.14
C LEU A 126 24.79 37.52 -1.21
N GLN A 127 25.71 38.01 -2.04
CA GLN A 127 26.06 37.37 -3.31
C GLN A 127 26.68 35.99 -3.11
N ALA A 128 27.58 35.86 -2.13
CA ALA A 128 28.17 34.57 -1.74
C ALA A 128 27.10 33.60 -1.21
N GLY A 129 26.21 34.08 -0.35
CA GLY A 129 25.07 33.31 0.14
C GLY A 129 24.15 32.84 -0.99
N SER A 130 23.74 33.73 -1.90
CA SER A 130 22.86 33.40 -3.03
C SER A 130 23.48 32.36 -3.96
N ALA A 131 24.79 32.44 -4.24
CA ALA A 131 25.49 31.46 -5.05
C ALA A 131 25.53 30.07 -4.40
N LEU A 132 25.75 30.00 -3.08
CA LEU A 132 25.70 28.76 -2.32
C LEU A 132 24.30 28.13 -2.32
N TYR A 133 23.27 28.94 -2.06
CA TYR A 133 21.88 28.46 -2.10
C TYR A 133 21.48 27.95 -3.48
N ARG A 134 21.91 28.63 -4.55
CA ARG A 134 21.62 28.21 -5.93
C ARG A 134 22.24 26.86 -6.27
N ARG A 135 23.53 26.67 -5.93
CA ARG A 135 24.19 25.36 -6.11
C ARG A 135 23.50 24.25 -5.34
N ARG A 136 23.14 24.51 -4.08
CA ARG A 136 22.42 23.52 -3.26
C ARG A 136 21.04 23.20 -3.82
N ALA A 137 20.33 24.19 -4.37
CA ALA A 137 19.04 23.98 -5.02
C ALA A 137 19.19 23.15 -6.31
N GLU A 138 20.25 23.38 -7.08
CA GLU A 138 20.59 22.59 -8.28
C GLU A 138 20.92 21.14 -7.92
N GLU A 139 21.81 20.91 -6.94
CA GLU A 139 22.16 19.58 -6.43
C GLU A 139 20.92 18.83 -5.90
N MET A 140 20.07 19.52 -5.12
CA MET A 140 18.84 18.94 -4.59
C MET A 140 17.84 18.61 -5.71
N SER A 141 17.72 19.47 -6.72
CA SER A 141 16.86 19.23 -7.88
C SER A 141 17.34 18.04 -8.72
N GLU A 142 18.64 17.89 -8.89
CA GLU A 142 19.23 16.77 -9.62
C GLU A 142 19.05 15.46 -8.87
N LEU A 143 19.30 15.45 -7.55
CA LEU A 143 19.05 14.28 -6.70
C LEU A 143 17.56 13.89 -6.72
N ALA A 144 16.65 14.85 -6.62
CA ALA A 144 15.21 14.60 -6.69
C ALA A 144 14.79 13.99 -8.04
N ARG A 145 15.35 14.49 -9.16
CA ARG A 145 15.10 13.92 -10.50
C ARG A 145 15.63 12.49 -10.64
N ASN A 146 16.84 12.23 -10.15
CA ASN A 146 17.43 10.90 -10.19
C ASN A 146 16.63 9.90 -9.35
N LEU A 147 16.19 10.32 -8.16
CA LEU A 147 15.35 9.51 -7.28
C LEU A 147 13.99 9.19 -7.95
N ALA A 148 13.33 10.19 -8.52
CA ALA A 148 12.05 10.01 -9.20
C ALA A 148 12.17 9.07 -10.42
N ALA A 149 13.26 9.18 -11.19
CA ALA A 149 13.52 8.28 -12.32
C ALA A 149 13.74 6.84 -11.87
N ALA A 150 14.55 6.63 -10.82
CA ALA A 150 14.80 5.30 -10.26
C ALA A 150 13.53 4.67 -9.66
N GLU A 151 12.70 5.45 -8.99
CA GLU A 151 11.41 4.99 -8.45
C GLU A 151 10.44 4.59 -9.56
N ALA A 152 10.35 5.39 -10.63
CA ALA A 152 9.50 5.09 -11.77
C ALA A 152 9.92 3.80 -12.49
N GLU A 153 11.23 3.59 -12.67
CA GLU A 153 11.77 2.35 -13.27
C GLU A 153 11.47 1.12 -12.40
N ALA A 154 11.67 1.24 -11.08
CA ALA A 154 11.36 0.16 -10.14
C ALA A 154 9.87 -0.19 -10.13
N GLN A 155 8.98 0.82 -10.12
CA GLN A 155 7.54 0.61 -10.19
C GLN A 155 7.10 -0.02 -11.52
N ALA A 156 7.65 0.43 -12.65
CA ALA A 156 7.35 -0.15 -13.97
C ALA A 156 7.75 -1.63 -14.04
N SER A 157 8.94 -1.98 -13.54
CA SER A 157 9.41 -3.37 -13.45
C SER A 157 8.51 -4.23 -12.56
N SER A 158 8.07 -3.70 -11.42
CA SER A 158 7.18 -4.42 -10.49
C SER A 158 5.78 -4.66 -11.09
N ARG A 159 5.24 -3.66 -11.80
CA ARG A 159 3.96 -3.77 -12.52
C ARG A 159 4.01 -4.82 -13.63
N ALA A 160 5.06 -4.79 -14.46
CA ALA A 160 5.23 -5.76 -15.54
C ALA A 160 5.33 -7.21 -15.02
N LYS A 161 6.05 -7.43 -13.90
CA LYS A 161 6.12 -8.74 -13.24
C LYS A 161 4.75 -9.22 -12.74
N SER A 162 3.97 -8.31 -12.16
CA SER A 162 2.64 -8.61 -11.63
C SER A 162 1.63 -8.94 -12.73
N GLU A 163 1.68 -8.20 -13.84
CA GLU A 163 0.83 -8.45 -15.02
C GLU A 163 1.18 -9.79 -15.68
N PHE A 164 2.47 -10.06 -15.89
CA PHE A 164 2.93 -11.34 -16.42
C PHE A 164 2.47 -12.51 -15.55
N LEU A 165 2.65 -12.41 -14.23
CA LEU A 165 2.20 -13.46 -13.32
C LEU A 165 0.68 -13.61 -13.36
N ALA A 166 -0.09 -12.52 -13.43
CA ALA A 166 -1.55 -12.55 -13.54
C ALA A 166 -2.03 -13.35 -14.75
N VAL A 167 -1.45 -13.08 -15.93
CA VAL A 167 -1.73 -13.81 -17.16
C VAL A 167 -1.35 -15.28 -17.01
N MET A 168 -0.11 -15.57 -16.58
CA MET A 168 0.35 -16.95 -16.41
C MET A 168 -0.49 -17.74 -15.40
N SER A 169 -0.93 -17.10 -14.33
CA SER A 169 -1.82 -17.71 -13.35
C SER A 169 -3.16 -18.08 -13.95
N HIS A 170 -3.76 -17.21 -14.78
CA HIS A 170 -4.97 -17.54 -15.51
C HIS A 170 -4.77 -18.73 -16.46
N GLU A 171 -3.68 -18.72 -17.23
CA GLU A 171 -3.33 -19.79 -18.19
C GLU A 171 -3.02 -21.13 -17.51
N ILE A 172 -2.50 -21.12 -16.27
CA ILE A 172 -2.24 -22.35 -15.49
C ILE A 172 -3.51 -22.81 -14.77
N ARG A 173 -4.32 -21.88 -14.26
CA ARG A 173 -5.53 -22.18 -13.48
C ARG A 173 -6.59 -22.89 -14.30
N THR A 174 -6.78 -22.47 -15.56
CA THR A 174 -7.80 -23.04 -16.45
C THR A 174 -7.63 -24.54 -16.71
N PRO A 175 -6.48 -25.05 -17.20
CA PRO A 175 -6.29 -26.48 -17.41
C PRO A 175 -6.30 -27.26 -16.08
N LEU A 176 -5.77 -26.68 -15.00
CA LEU A 176 -5.74 -27.32 -13.69
C LEU A 176 -7.13 -27.50 -13.08
N ASN A 177 -8.00 -26.49 -13.21
CA ASN A 177 -9.41 -26.59 -12.83
C ASN A 177 -10.13 -27.70 -13.60
N GLY A 178 -9.79 -27.88 -14.88
CA GLY A 178 -10.29 -28.99 -15.68
C GLY A 178 -9.90 -30.36 -15.10
N VAL A 179 -8.62 -30.53 -14.76
CA VAL A 179 -8.11 -31.77 -14.12
C VAL A 179 -8.79 -32.03 -12.78
N LEU A 180 -8.93 -30.99 -11.94
CA LEU A 180 -9.59 -31.10 -10.64
C LEU A 180 -11.09 -31.41 -10.77
N GLY A 181 -11.77 -30.85 -11.77
CA GLY A 181 -13.17 -31.16 -12.07
C GLY A 181 -13.35 -32.63 -12.41
N VAL A 182 -12.50 -33.17 -13.29
CA VAL A 182 -12.53 -34.60 -13.65
C VAL A 182 -12.18 -35.49 -12.45
N ALA A 183 -11.18 -35.12 -11.65
CA ALA A 183 -10.82 -35.84 -10.44
C ALA A 183 -11.98 -35.84 -9.42
N GLY A 184 -12.68 -34.71 -9.23
CA GLY A 184 -13.83 -34.62 -8.34
C GLY A 184 -15.01 -35.51 -8.79
N LEU A 185 -15.23 -35.62 -10.10
CA LEU A 185 -16.21 -36.55 -10.67
C LEU A 185 -15.81 -38.01 -10.44
N LEU A 186 -14.53 -38.34 -10.61
CA LEU A 186 -13.98 -39.67 -10.35
C LEU A 186 -14.17 -40.08 -8.89
N ASP A 187 -13.87 -39.20 -7.95
CA ASP A 187 -13.97 -39.47 -6.51
C ASP A 187 -15.40 -39.90 -6.12
N ARG A 188 -16.40 -39.21 -6.66
CA ARG A 188 -17.82 -39.47 -6.40
C ARG A 188 -18.34 -40.75 -7.07
N LYS A 189 -17.78 -41.16 -8.21
CA LYS A 189 -18.20 -42.37 -8.95
C LYS A 189 -17.41 -43.62 -8.59
N LEU A 190 -16.29 -43.48 -7.88
CA LEU A 190 -15.42 -44.60 -7.51
C LEU A 190 -16.06 -45.44 -6.39
N GLU A 191 -16.30 -46.71 -6.68
CA GLU A 191 -16.73 -47.71 -5.68
C GLU A 191 -15.53 -48.39 -5.00
N GLN A 192 -14.35 -48.37 -5.64
CA GLN A 192 -13.13 -49.01 -5.14
C GLN A 192 -12.39 -48.11 -4.14
N PRO A 193 -12.26 -48.50 -2.85
CA PRO A 193 -11.64 -47.66 -1.81
C PRO A 193 -10.15 -47.35 -2.08
N GLU A 194 -9.44 -48.29 -2.72
CA GLU A 194 -8.01 -48.14 -3.04
C GLU A 194 -7.76 -47.03 -4.05
N LEU A 195 -8.66 -46.87 -5.03
CA LEU A 195 -8.57 -45.85 -6.07
C LEU A 195 -8.95 -44.45 -5.57
N ARG A 196 -9.83 -44.35 -4.57
CA ARG A 196 -10.18 -43.05 -3.94
C ARG A 196 -8.95 -42.35 -3.35
N ARG A 197 -8.01 -43.10 -2.77
CA ARG A 197 -6.79 -42.50 -2.21
C ARG A 197 -5.97 -41.74 -3.26
N TYR A 198 -5.85 -42.30 -4.47
CA TYR A 198 -5.12 -41.64 -5.57
C TYR A 198 -5.85 -40.39 -6.05
N VAL A 199 -7.18 -40.45 -6.17
CA VAL A 199 -7.98 -39.30 -6.57
C VAL A 199 -7.93 -38.19 -5.51
N HIS A 200 -7.99 -38.53 -4.23
CA HIS A 200 -7.81 -37.58 -3.14
C HIS A 200 -6.43 -36.91 -3.20
N THR A 201 -5.37 -37.67 -3.48
CA THR A 201 -4.02 -37.11 -3.66
C THR A 201 -3.96 -36.13 -4.85
N ILE A 202 -4.63 -36.43 -5.97
CA ILE A 202 -4.73 -35.52 -7.12
C ILE A 202 -5.46 -34.23 -6.73
N LEU A 203 -6.61 -34.36 -6.03
CA LEU A 203 -7.41 -33.23 -5.57
C LEU A 203 -6.64 -32.34 -4.60
N GLU A 204 -6.01 -32.92 -3.56
CA GLU A 204 -5.19 -32.19 -2.59
C GLU A 204 -3.99 -31.51 -3.25
N SER A 205 -3.32 -32.19 -4.18
CA SER A 205 -2.15 -31.65 -4.88
C SER A 205 -2.53 -30.50 -5.79
N GLY A 206 -3.61 -30.63 -6.56
CA GLY A 206 -4.07 -29.58 -7.47
C GLY A 206 -4.62 -28.37 -6.70
N GLN A 207 -5.36 -28.58 -5.61
CA GLN A 207 -5.79 -27.49 -4.72
C GLN A 207 -4.58 -26.77 -4.08
N SER A 208 -3.55 -27.52 -3.68
CA SER A 208 -2.31 -26.94 -3.17
C SER A 208 -1.60 -26.10 -4.23
N LEU A 209 -1.54 -26.58 -5.49
CA LEU A 209 -0.92 -25.83 -6.58
C LEU A 209 -1.70 -24.54 -6.92
N LEU A 210 -3.03 -24.59 -6.93
CA LEU A 210 -3.87 -23.39 -7.09
C LEU A 210 -3.65 -22.37 -5.98
N ARG A 211 -3.50 -22.84 -4.73
CA ARG A 211 -3.16 -21.96 -3.61
C ARG A 211 -1.80 -21.31 -3.80
N LEU A 212 -0.76 -22.07 -4.15
CA LEU A 212 0.58 -21.54 -4.41
C LEU A 212 0.61 -20.51 -5.54
N LEU A 213 -0.15 -20.77 -6.60
CA LEU A 213 -0.29 -19.86 -7.73
C LEU A 213 -0.93 -18.54 -7.30
N THR A 214 -1.96 -18.62 -6.45
CA THR A 214 -2.67 -17.46 -5.90
C THR A 214 -1.78 -16.69 -4.93
N ASP A 215 -1.05 -17.39 -4.07
CA ASP A 215 -0.07 -16.82 -3.14
C ASP A 215 1.05 -16.07 -3.88
N ALA A 216 1.55 -16.63 -4.98
CA ALA A 216 2.57 -15.97 -5.81
C ALA A 216 2.04 -14.70 -6.49
N LEU A 217 0.78 -14.73 -6.97
CA LEU A 217 0.11 -13.54 -7.51
C LEU A 217 -0.06 -12.45 -6.46
N ASP A 218 -0.62 -12.82 -5.30
CA ASP A 218 -0.88 -11.90 -4.20
C ASP A 218 0.43 -11.26 -3.74
N MET A 219 1.51 -12.04 -3.62
CA MET A 219 2.84 -11.51 -3.30
C MET A 219 3.33 -10.50 -4.34
N SER A 220 3.21 -10.81 -5.64
CA SER A 220 3.63 -9.88 -6.69
C SER A 220 2.82 -8.59 -6.68
N ARG A 221 1.49 -8.69 -6.54
CA ARG A 221 0.59 -7.52 -6.46
C ARG A 221 0.88 -6.67 -5.23
N ALA A 222 1.13 -7.31 -4.09
CA ALA A 222 1.48 -6.63 -2.84
C ALA A 222 2.82 -5.88 -2.95
N SER A 223 3.86 -6.51 -3.51
CA SER A 223 5.15 -5.85 -3.79
C SER A 223 5.05 -4.66 -4.75
N ALA A 224 3.99 -4.58 -5.55
CA ALA A 224 3.71 -3.47 -6.44
C ALA A 224 2.77 -2.41 -5.82
N GLY A 225 2.30 -2.59 -4.59
CA GLY A 225 1.31 -1.73 -3.94
C GLY A 225 -0.08 -1.79 -4.60
N MET A 226 -0.38 -2.86 -5.33
CA MET A 226 -1.62 -3.04 -6.10
C MET A 226 -2.60 -4.02 -5.46
N LEU A 227 -2.44 -4.33 -4.16
CA LEU A 227 -3.34 -5.25 -3.47
C LEU A 227 -4.65 -4.52 -3.17
N GLY A 228 -5.69 -4.76 -3.98
CA GLY A 228 -7.01 -4.19 -3.76
C GLY A 228 -7.61 -4.72 -2.45
N LEU A 229 -7.96 -3.81 -1.55
CA LEU A 229 -8.70 -4.10 -0.33
C LEU A 229 -10.18 -3.81 -0.59
N VAL A 230 -11.05 -4.78 -0.30
CA VAL A 230 -12.50 -4.60 -0.36
C VAL A 230 -12.99 -4.41 1.07
N GLU A 231 -13.13 -3.15 1.48
CA GLU A 231 -13.59 -2.82 2.82
C GLU A 231 -15.12 -2.92 2.92
N ALA A 232 -15.59 -3.82 3.79
CA ALA A 232 -17.01 -3.98 4.09
C ALA A 232 -17.24 -4.10 5.61
N PRO A 233 -18.42 -3.73 6.11
CA PRO A 233 -18.81 -4.01 7.49
C PRO A 233 -18.93 -5.53 7.72
N PHE A 234 -18.28 -6.05 8.75
CA PHE A 234 -18.40 -7.45 9.16
C PHE A 234 -18.35 -7.62 10.68
N ASP A 235 -18.86 -8.77 11.13
CA ASP A 235 -18.86 -9.19 12.53
C ASP A 235 -17.63 -10.05 12.84
N ILE A 236 -16.82 -9.63 13.82
CA ILE A 236 -15.60 -10.32 14.23
C ILE A 236 -15.93 -11.67 14.89
N ASP A 237 -17.04 -11.76 15.63
CA ASP A 237 -17.45 -13.00 16.29
C ASP A 237 -17.88 -14.04 15.25
N ALA A 238 -18.58 -13.60 14.18
CA ALA A 238 -18.93 -14.45 13.04
C ALA A 238 -17.68 -14.91 12.27
N LEU A 239 -16.73 -14.01 12.02
CA LEU A 239 -15.44 -14.34 11.41
C LEU A 239 -14.70 -15.41 12.24
N GLY A 240 -14.64 -15.25 13.56
CA GLY A 240 -14.02 -16.20 14.47
C GLY A 240 -14.69 -17.57 14.42
N ALA A 241 -16.04 -17.61 14.41
CA ALA A 241 -16.82 -18.84 14.31
C ALA A 241 -16.59 -19.58 12.98
N ASP A 242 -16.54 -18.87 11.86
CA ASP A 242 -16.26 -19.43 10.54
C ASP A 242 -14.88 -20.09 10.49
N VAL A 243 -13.86 -19.39 10.99
CA VAL A 243 -12.49 -19.89 11.01
C VAL A 243 -12.36 -21.08 11.97
N ASP A 244 -13.03 -21.04 13.12
CA ASP A 244 -13.05 -22.16 14.06
C ASP A 244 -13.69 -23.41 13.43
N ALA A 245 -14.85 -23.27 12.78
CA ALA A 245 -15.53 -24.37 12.11
C ALA A 245 -14.67 -25.03 11.01
N LEU A 246 -13.89 -24.22 10.27
CA LEU A 246 -13.00 -24.71 9.22
C LEU A 246 -11.84 -25.55 9.76
N TRP A 247 -11.25 -25.17 10.90
CA TRP A 247 -10.03 -25.79 11.42
C TRP A 247 -10.25 -26.80 12.55
N ARG A 248 -11.41 -26.78 13.22
CA ARG A 248 -11.71 -27.67 14.35
C ARG A 248 -11.61 -29.14 13.97
N ALA A 249 -12.25 -29.55 12.88
CA ALA A 249 -12.18 -30.93 12.40
C ALA A 249 -10.74 -31.40 12.14
N ARG A 250 -9.92 -30.53 11.53
CA ARG A 250 -8.52 -30.84 11.20
C ARG A 250 -7.61 -30.87 12.43
N ALA A 251 -7.92 -30.06 13.45
CA ALA A 251 -7.23 -30.11 14.74
C ALA A 251 -7.57 -31.41 15.49
N ASP A 252 -8.84 -31.80 15.50
CA ASP A 252 -9.33 -33.03 16.12
C ASP A 252 -8.72 -34.28 15.45
N GLU A 253 -8.64 -34.32 14.12
CA GLU A 253 -7.96 -35.37 13.36
C GLU A 253 -6.48 -35.53 13.74
N LYS A 254 -5.83 -34.43 14.13
CA LYS A 254 -4.44 -34.42 14.61
C LYS A 254 -4.31 -34.63 16.12
N GLY A 255 -5.42 -34.73 16.86
CA GLY A 255 -5.41 -34.80 18.32
C GLY A 255 -4.91 -33.52 19.01
N LEU A 256 -5.05 -32.37 18.37
CA LEU A 256 -4.67 -31.05 18.92
C LEU A 256 -5.91 -30.31 19.41
N ALA A 257 -5.82 -29.66 20.57
CA ALA A 257 -6.90 -28.80 21.04
C ALA A 257 -6.84 -27.42 20.35
N LEU A 258 -7.87 -27.06 19.60
CA LEU A 258 -8.03 -25.71 19.04
C LEU A 258 -9.02 -24.90 19.89
N LYS A 259 -8.63 -23.68 20.30
CA LYS A 259 -9.52 -22.74 20.99
C LYS A 259 -9.56 -21.40 20.27
N MET A 260 -10.74 -21.02 19.79
CA MET A 260 -11.02 -19.66 19.31
C MET A 260 -11.64 -18.82 20.44
N ILE A 261 -11.07 -17.64 20.70
CA ILE A 261 -11.56 -16.70 21.71
C ILE A 261 -11.75 -15.34 21.04
N CYS A 262 -12.97 -14.82 21.03
CA CYS A 262 -13.26 -13.48 20.56
C CYS A 262 -13.61 -12.58 21.76
N ASP A 263 -12.93 -11.44 21.86
CA ASP A 263 -13.10 -10.42 22.89
C ASP A 263 -13.44 -9.09 22.22
N THR A 264 -14.71 -8.98 21.82
CA THR A 264 -15.29 -7.88 21.04
C THR A 264 -15.97 -6.83 21.92
N ALA A 265 -15.61 -6.75 23.20
CA ALA A 265 -16.28 -5.90 24.19
C ALA A 265 -16.31 -4.40 23.82
N ASP A 266 -15.28 -3.92 23.12
CA ASP A 266 -15.21 -2.53 22.66
C ASP A 266 -16.03 -2.27 21.38
N GLN A 267 -16.06 -3.25 20.46
CA GLN A 267 -16.82 -3.20 19.20
C GLN A 267 -16.84 -4.59 18.53
N ALA A 268 -18.03 -5.15 18.24
CA ALA A 268 -18.13 -6.42 17.49
C ALA A 268 -18.09 -6.25 15.97
N TRP A 269 -18.64 -5.15 15.48
CA TRP A 269 -18.77 -4.86 14.06
C TRP A 269 -17.72 -3.84 13.61
N VAL A 270 -16.95 -4.18 12.58
CA VAL A 270 -15.90 -3.31 12.05
C VAL A 270 -15.94 -3.28 10.53
N VAL A 271 -15.41 -2.21 9.95
CA VAL A 271 -15.14 -2.12 8.51
C VAL A 271 -13.74 -2.65 8.24
N GLY A 272 -13.63 -3.55 7.27
CA GLY A 272 -12.36 -4.05 6.75
C GLY A 272 -12.56 -5.15 5.72
N ASP A 273 -11.47 -5.74 5.24
CA ASP A 273 -11.51 -6.82 4.25
C ASP A 273 -11.58 -8.19 4.95
N THR A 274 -12.79 -8.73 5.06
CA THR A 274 -13.04 -10.03 5.71
C THR A 274 -12.32 -11.18 5.00
N MET A 275 -12.19 -11.14 3.67
CA MET A 275 -11.52 -12.19 2.90
C MET A 275 -10.02 -12.23 3.21
N ARG A 276 -9.38 -11.06 3.27
CA ARG A 276 -7.95 -10.95 3.61
C ARG A 276 -7.67 -11.30 5.06
N LEU A 277 -8.58 -10.95 5.98
CA LEU A 277 -8.50 -11.39 7.37
C LEU A 277 -8.64 -12.91 7.51
N LYS A 278 -9.59 -13.54 6.80
CA LYS A 278 -9.71 -15.00 6.74
C LYS A 278 -8.43 -15.64 6.20
N GLN A 279 -7.84 -15.09 5.14
CA GLN A 279 -6.58 -15.56 4.56
C GLN A 279 -5.41 -15.49 5.58
N LEU A 280 -5.28 -14.34 6.26
CA LEU A 280 -4.28 -14.12 7.30
C LEU A 280 -4.41 -15.15 8.43
N LEU A 281 -5.61 -15.33 8.98
CA LEU A 281 -5.87 -16.28 10.06
C LEU A 281 -5.65 -17.72 9.61
N ASN A 282 -6.13 -18.11 8.43
CA ASN A 282 -5.94 -19.45 7.89
C ASN A 282 -4.46 -19.81 7.71
N ASN A 283 -3.64 -18.87 7.27
CA ASN A 283 -2.20 -19.08 7.14
C ASN A 283 -1.51 -19.26 8.49
N LEU A 284 -1.85 -18.44 9.49
CA LEU A 284 -1.25 -18.53 10.83
C LEU A 284 -1.69 -19.80 11.57
N ILE A 285 -2.99 -20.12 11.56
CA ILE A 285 -3.55 -21.31 12.22
C ILE A 285 -3.06 -22.58 11.52
N GLY A 286 -3.06 -22.59 10.19
CA GLY A 286 -2.54 -23.70 9.41
C GLY A 286 -1.08 -24.01 9.72
N ASN A 287 -0.25 -22.98 9.89
CA ASN A 287 1.14 -23.14 10.32
C ASN A 287 1.23 -23.66 11.77
N ALA A 288 0.47 -23.10 12.71
CA ALA A 288 0.45 -23.57 14.10
C ALA A 288 0.10 -25.07 14.19
N LEU A 289 -1.02 -25.50 13.60
CA LEU A 289 -1.44 -26.91 13.58
C LEU A 289 -0.50 -27.83 12.80
N LYS A 290 0.32 -27.28 11.90
CA LYS A 290 1.31 -28.04 11.15
C LYS A 290 2.56 -28.34 11.98
N PHE A 291 3.04 -27.36 12.75
CA PHE A 291 4.29 -27.48 13.50
C PHE A 291 4.09 -27.99 14.94
N THR A 292 2.89 -27.89 15.49
CA THR A 292 2.55 -28.52 16.78
C THR A 292 2.25 -30.00 16.58
N GLN A 293 3.00 -30.87 17.26
CA GLN A 293 2.80 -32.33 17.20
C GLN A 293 1.79 -32.82 18.24
N ALA A 294 1.76 -32.20 19.42
CA ALA A 294 0.83 -32.47 20.50
C ALA A 294 0.63 -31.20 21.33
N GLY A 295 -0.56 -31.04 21.92
CA GLY A 295 -0.90 -29.91 22.78
C GLY A 295 -2.06 -29.08 22.24
N GLU A 296 -1.92 -27.74 22.27
CA GLU A 296 -3.02 -26.84 21.92
C GLU A 296 -2.55 -25.64 21.07
N VAL A 297 -3.48 -25.16 20.24
CA VAL A 297 -3.38 -23.90 19.49
C VAL A 297 -4.52 -23.01 19.94
N VAL A 298 -4.22 -21.77 20.30
CA VAL A 298 -5.21 -20.81 20.77
C VAL A 298 -5.15 -19.54 19.96
N VAL A 299 -6.29 -19.19 19.39
CA VAL A 299 -6.48 -17.99 18.60
C VAL A 299 -7.30 -17.02 19.43
N ARG A 300 -6.82 -15.79 19.56
CA ARG A 300 -7.56 -14.70 20.19
C ARG A 300 -7.74 -13.57 19.19
N LEU A 301 -8.97 -13.11 19.03
CA LEU A 301 -9.34 -11.88 18.33
C LEU A 301 -9.89 -10.90 19.36
N ALA A 302 -9.38 -9.68 19.39
CA ALA A 302 -9.79 -8.68 20.36
C ALA A 302 -9.90 -7.31 19.71
N THR A 303 -10.96 -6.58 19.99
CA THR A 303 -11.02 -5.15 19.67
C THR A 303 -10.59 -4.33 20.88
N ARG A 304 -9.72 -3.35 20.64
CA ARG A 304 -9.19 -2.45 21.65
C ARG A 304 -9.28 -1.01 21.18
N ARG A 305 -9.85 -0.11 21.99
CA ARG A 305 -9.72 1.33 21.78
C ARG A 305 -8.41 1.84 22.39
N ASP A 306 -7.61 2.50 21.57
CA ASP A 306 -6.41 3.20 22.02
C ASP A 306 -6.83 4.38 22.92
N ALA A 307 -6.35 4.39 24.16
CA ALA A 307 -6.73 5.39 25.16
C ALA A 307 -6.19 6.79 24.84
N GLU A 308 -5.10 6.92 24.07
CA GLU A 308 -4.49 8.21 23.74
C GLU A 308 -5.01 8.79 22.42
N LEU A 309 -5.24 7.93 21.42
CA LEU A 309 -5.60 8.35 20.06
C LEU A 309 -7.09 8.16 19.73
N GLY A 310 -7.84 7.45 20.57
CA GLY A 310 -9.25 7.12 20.34
C GLY A 310 -9.50 6.18 19.15
N MET A 311 -8.44 5.67 18.53
CA MET A 311 -8.51 4.77 17.37
C MET A 311 -8.86 3.36 17.84
N LEU A 312 -9.79 2.72 17.13
CA LEU A 312 -10.13 1.31 17.35
C LEU A 312 -9.12 0.42 16.61
N ARG A 313 -8.62 -0.60 17.28
CA ARG A 313 -7.69 -1.59 16.74
C ARG A 313 -8.24 -2.99 16.89
N LEU A 314 -8.04 -3.81 15.86
CA LEU A 314 -8.21 -5.26 15.91
C LEU A 314 -6.86 -5.90 16.23
N GLU A 315 -6.74 -6.50 17.40
CA GLU A 315 -5.58 -7.27 17.82
C GLU A 315 -5.89 -8.76 17.70
N ALA A 316 -4.97 -9.50 17.11
CA ALA A 316 -5.10 -10.95 16.98
C ALA A 316 -3.81 -11.64 17.42
N THR A 317 -3.94 -12.75 18.13
CA THR A 317 -2.82 -13.60 18.52
C THR A 317 -3.11 -15.06 18.19
N VAL A 318 -2.16 -15.74 17.56
CA VAL A 318 -2.15 -17.19 17.38
C VAL A 318 -1.00 -17.75 18.20
N ASP A 319 -1.34 -18.43 19.28
CA ASP A 319 -0.41 -19.06 20.21
C ASP A 319 -0.40 -20.57 20.01
N ASP A 320 0.77 -21.15 19.72
CA ASP A 320 0.95 -22.59 19.67
C ASP A 320 1.80 -23.12 20.83
N SER A 321 1.68 -24.43 21.08
CA SER A 321 2.52 -25.20 22.01
C SER A 321 3.56 -26.06 21.28
N GLY A 322 3.97 -25.67 20.07
CA GLY A 322 4.95 -26.36 19.24
C GLY A 322 6.40 -26.07 19.67
N PRO A 323 7.38 -26.31 18.79
CA PRO A 323 8.81 -26.18 19.10
C PRO A 323 9.29 -24.73 19.29
N GLY A 324 8.43 -23.75 19.03
CA GLY A 324 8.79 -22.33 19.02
C GLY A 324 9.67 -21.96 17.82
N ILE A 325 10.10 -20.70 17.80
CA ILE A 325 10.92 -20.14 16.72
C ILE A 325 12.24 -19.64 17.30
N PRO A 326 13.41 -20.10 16.79
CA PRO A 326 14.70 -19.57 17.19
C PRO A 326 14.81 -18.07 16.93
N ALA A 327 15.48 -17.33 17.82
CA ALA A 327 15.64 -15.88 17.69
C ALA A 327 16.30 -15.44 16.37
N SER A 328 17.22 -16.26 15.84
CA SER A 328 17.85 -16.01 14.52
C SER A 328 16.89 -16.13 13.34
N ALA A 329 15.85 -16.97 13.46
CA ALA A 329 14.85 -17.18 12.41
C ALA A 329 13.70 -16.16 12.51
N ALA A 330 13.40 -15.64 13.70
CA ALA A 330 12.30 -14.71 13.92
C ALA A 330 12.38 -13.44 13.04
N ALA A 331 13.59 -12.94 12.76
CA ALA A 331 13.79 -11.76 11.92
C ALA A 331 13.45 -12.00 10.44
N THR A 332 13.76 -13.20 9.93
CA THR A 332 13.66 -13.53 8.49
C THR A 332 12.43 -14.37 8.15
N ILE A 333 11.66 -14.87 9.13
CA ILE A 333 10.57 -15.85 8.90
C ILE A 333 9.45 -15.33 8.00
N PHE A 334 9.29 -14.02 7.90
CA PHE A 334 8.31 -13.35 7.04
C PHE A 334 8.91 -12.91 5.70
N GLU A 335 10.19 -13.23 5.41
CA GLU A 335 10.77 -13.01 4.09
C GLU A 335 10.20 -14.04 3.08
N PRO A 336 9.97 -13.66 1.82
CA PRO A 336 9.47 -14.57 0.80
C PRO A 336 10.39 -15.77 0.60
N PHE A 337 9.80 -16.94 0.33
CA PHE A 337 10.50 -18.21 0.09
C PHE A 337 11.32 -18.73 1.28
N ASN A 338 11.11 -18.19 2.48
CA ASN A 338 11.71 -18.73 3.69
C ASN A 338 10.94 -19.98 4.15
N THR A 339 11.52 -21.15 3.91
CA THR A 339 10.96 -22.45 4.32
C THR A 339 11.56 -22.98 5.63
N GLY A 340 12.50 -22.25 6.25
CA GLY A 340 13.33 -22.75 7.35
C GLY A 340 14.18 -23.97 6.95
N ASN A 341 14.92 -24.57 7.90
CA ASN A 341 15.71 -25.80 7.68
C ASN A 341 14.84 -27.06 7.43
N ALA A 342 13.57 -26.92 7.05
CA ALA A 342 12.62 -28.01 6.93
C ALA A 342 12.46 -28.46 5.47
N GLY A 343 13.49 -29.11 4.92
CA GLY A 343 13.40 -29.90 3.68
C GLY A 343 12.64 -31.22 3.86
N ARG A 344 11.53 -31.23 4.61
CA ARG A 344 10.69 -32.43 4.83
C ARG A 344 9.31 -32.25 4.21
N GLU A 345 8.74 -33.37 3.76
CA GLU A 345 7.40 -33.50 3.20
C GLU A 345 6.38 -32.66 3.99
N GLY A 346 5.74 -31.72 3.30
CA GLY A 346 4.76 -30.81 3.87
C GLY A 346 5.23 -29.36 4.05
N ALA A 347 6.50 -29.00 3.84
CA ALA A 347 6.94 -27.60 3.76
C ALA A 347 6.24 -26.89 2.58
N GLY A 348 5.39 -25.88 2.86
CA GLY A 348 4.78 -25.06 1.81
C GLY A 348 5.83 -24.17 1.15
N ALA A 349 5.48 -23.42 0.10
CA ALA A 349 6.43 -22.62 -0.68
C ALA A 349 7.12 -21.45 0.07
N GLY A 350 6.96 -21.33 1.39
CA GLY A 350 7.54 -20.23 2.18
C GLY A 350 6.93 -18.87 1.89
N LEU A 351 5.74 -18.82 1.24
CA LEU A 351 5.06 -17.59 0.87
C LEU A 351 4.02 -17.14 1.92
N GLY A 352 3.43 -18.07 2.67
CA GLY A 352 2.29 -17.79 3.54
C GLY A 352 2.55 -16.70 4.58
N LEU A 353 3.71 -16.71 5.27
CA LEU A 353 4.04 -15.69 6.26
C LEU A 353 4.43 -14.35 5.62
N ALA A 354 5.08 -14.36 4.46
CA ALA A 354 5.37 -13.13 3.71
C ALA A 354 4.07 -12.43 3.27
N ILE A 355 3.07 -13.20 2.85
CA ILE A 355 1.72 -12.71 2.53
C ILE A 355 1.04 -12.14 3.79
N CYS A 356 1.16 -12.82 4.94
CA CYS A 356 0.61 -12.29 6.19
C CYS A 356 1.17 -10.89 6.52
N ARG A 357 2.48 -10.70 6.35
CA ARG A 357 3.12 -9.39 6.54
C ARG A 357 2.58 -8.36 5.56
N GLN A 358 2.53 -8.68 4.27
CA GLN A 358 2.02 -7.77 3.24
C GLN A 358 0.56 -7.36 3.47
N ILE A 359 -0.33 -8.31 3.80
CA ILE A 359 -1.73 -8.01 4.12
C ILE A 359 -1.80 -7.03 5.29
N VAL A 360 -1.06 -7.30 6.37
CA VAL A 360 -1.08 -6.47 7.58
C VAL A 360 -0.51 -5.08 7.33
N GLU A 361 0.60 -4.97 6.60
CA GLU A 361 1.22 -3.69 6.25
C GLU A 361 0.34 -2.84 5.33
N GLN A 362 -0.30 -3.45 4.32
CA GLN A 362 -1.24 -2.76 3.42
C GLN A 362 -2.50 -2.29 4.14
N MET A 363 -2.96 -3.03 5.14
CA MET A 363 -4.05 -2.63 6.04
C MET A 363 -3.60 -1.62 7.12
N GLY A 364 -2.37 -1.08 7.05
CA GLY A 364 -1.86 -0.06 7.96
C GLY A 364 -1.51 -0.57 9.36
N GLY A 365 -1.31 -1.88 9.50
CA GLY A 365 -1.02 -2.54 10.77
C GLY A 365 0.41 -3.05 10.92
N THR A 366 0.62 -3.84 11.97
CA THR A 366 1.92 -4.48 12.25
C THR A 366 1.74 -5.94 12.63
N ILE A 367 2.67 -6.80 12.19
CA ILE A 367 2.72 -8.23 12.56
C ILE A 367 4.08 -8.56 13.18
N THR A 368 4.08 -9.30 14.27
CA THR A 368 5.27 -9.70 15.01
C THR A 368 5.21 -11.17 15.41
N VAL A 369 6.37 -11.71 15.77
CA VAL A 369 6.51 -13.07 16.28
C VAL A 369 7.30 -13.06 17.57
N SER A 370 6.82 -13.76 18.59
CA SER A 370 7.48 -13.89 19.88
C SER A 370 7.33 -15.31 20.43
N GLN A 371 7.94 -15.59 21.57
CA GLN A 371 7.69 -16.82 22.28
C GLN A 371 6.27 -16.81 22.86
N SER A 372 5.55 -17.93 22.69
CA SER A 372 4.20 -18.09 23.24
C SER A 372 4.25 -18.44 24.73
N PRO A 373 3.25 -18.03 25.53
CA PRO A 373 3.08 -18.49 26.91
C PRO A 373 2.96 -20.01 27.05
N ARG A 374 2.67 -20.72 25.95
CA ARG A 374 2.60 -22.18 25.85
C ARG A 374 3.91 -22.82 25.42
N MET A 375 5.01 -22.10 25.52
CA MET A 375 6.37 -22.51 25.15
C MET A 375 6.63 -22.67 23.64
N GLY A 376 5.61 -22.55 22.78
CA GLY A 376 5.75 -22.53 21.32
C GLY A 376 5.94 -21.12 20.76
N ALA A 377 5.35 -20.83 19.59
CA ALA A 377 5.39 -19.51 18.98
C ALA A 377 4.08 -18.73 19.16
N ARG A 378 4.21 -17.40 19.28
CA ARG A 378 3.12 -16.42 19.26
C ARG A 378 3.27 -15.59 18.00
N PHE A 379 2.29 -15.66 17.12
CA PHE A 379 2.13 -14.69 16.04
C PHE A 379 1.10 -13.66 16.46
N GLN A 380 1.45 -12.39 16.43
CA GLN A 380 0.58 -11.29 16.82
C GLN A 380 0.47 -10.27 15.70
N PHE A 381 -0.74 -9.85 15.36
CA PHE A 381 -0.94 -8.71 14.48
C PHE A 381 -1.92 -7.69 15.07
N SER A 382 -1.76 -6.43 14.69
CA SER A 382 -2.62 -5.32 15.07
C SER A 382 -2.99 -4.51 13.84
N LEU A 383 -4.28 -4.26 13.63
CA LEU A 383 -4.82 -3.53 12.49
C LEU A 383 -5.64 -2.34 12.96
N PRO A 384 -5.47 -1.14 12.39
CA PRO A 384 -6.44 -0.06 12.56
C PRO A 384 -7.76 -0.46 11.90
N VAL A 385 -8.87 -0.30 12.62
CA VAL A 385 -10.21 -0.62 12.10
C VAL A 385 -11.19 0.48 12.46
N ILE A 386 -12.25 0.60 11.68
CA ILE A 386 -13.34 1.55 11.94
C ILE A 386 -14.53 0.75 12.48
N GLY A 387 -15.15 1.23 13.56
CA GLY A 387 -16.36 0.59 14.09
C GLY A 387 -17.55 0.75 13.14
N ALA A 388 -18.32 -0.31 12.97
CA ALA A 388 -19.56 -0.34 12.19
C ALA A 388 -20.75 -0.75 13.08
N ASP A 389 -21.96 -0.47 12.61
CA ASP A 389 -23.20 -0.90 13.27
C ASP A 389 -23.78 -2.15 12.58
N ALA A 390 -24.42 -3.02 13.36
CA ALA A 390 -25.03 -4.27 12.87
C ALA A 390 -26.14 -4.06 11.82
N THR A 391 -26.67 -2.84 11.71
CA THR A 391 -27.68 -2.45 10.70
C THR A 391 -27.10 -2.24 9.30
N ALA A 392 -25.77 -2.17 9.16
CA ALA A 392 -25.09 -2.03 7.87
C ALA A 392 -24.93 -3.36 7.10
N ARG A 393 -25.58 -4.42 7.57
CA ARG A 393 -25.54 -5.75 6.96
C ARG A 393 -26.15 -5.70 5.55
N VAL A 394 -25.32 -5.84 4.51
CA VAL A 394 -25.81 -6.31 3.21
C VAL A 394 -26.29 -7.74 3.45
N ALA A 395 -27.58 -8.00 3.21
CA ALA A 395 -28.19 -9.28 3.51
C ALA A 395 -27.44 -10.43 2.81
N GLU A 396 -26.77 -11.28 3.59
CA GLU A 396 -26.29 -12.56 3.07
C GLU A 396 -27.50 -13.36 2.59
N PRO A 397 -27.46 -13.93 1.37
CA PRO A 397 -28.55 -14.73 0.86
C PRO A 397 -28.73 -15.96 1.77
N VAL A 398 -29.90 -16.03 2.40
CA VAL A 398 -30.30 -17.16 3.27
C VAL A 398 -30.21 -18.45 2.46
N MET A 399 -29.39 -19.40 2.91
CA MET A 399 -29.32 -20.73 2.32
C MET A 399 -30.67 -21.43 2.44
N ALA A 400 -31.38 -21.56 1.32
CA ALA A 400 -32.61 -22.33 1.25
C ALA A 400 -32.31 -23.84 1.39
N ALA A 401 -33.12 -24.55 2.17
CA ALA A 401 -32.99 -25.99 2.38
C ALA A 401 -33.20 -26.78 1.07
N PRO A 402 -32.59 -27.97 0.91
CA PRO A 402 -32.58 -28.67 -0.36
C PRO A 402 -33.98 -29.12 -0.81
N THR A 403 -34.42 -28.69 -2.00
CA THR A 403 -35.56 -29.27 -2.71
C THR A 403 -35.10 -29.86 -4.06
N PRO A 404 -35.47 -31.12 -4.39
CA PRO A 404 -35.14 -31.72 -5.70
C PRO A 404 -35.95 -31.06 -6.83
N HIS A 405 -35.32 -30.80 -7.97
CA HIS A 405 -36.01 -30.52 -9.24
C HIS A 405 -35.60 -31.61 -10.23
N GLU A 406 -36.56 -32.38 -10.75
CA GLU A 406 -36.25 -33.66 -11.42
C GLU A 406 -35.96 -33.56 -12.93
N THR A 407 -36.09 -32.41 -13.61
CA THR A 407 -36.04 -32.38 -15.10
C THR A 407 -35.64 -31.03 -15.75
N LEU A 408 -34.66 -30.27 -15.25
CA LEU A 408 -34.27 -29.00 -15.91
C LEU A 408 -33.51 -29.25 -17.22
N HIS A 409 -33.80 -28.48 -18.27
CA HIS A 409 -33.02 -28.40 -19.50
C HIS A 409 -32.19 -27.11 -19.55
N VAL A 410 -30.87 -27.26 -19.42
CA VAL A 410 -29.96 -26.13 -19.18
C VAL A 410 -29.04 -25.89 -20.37
N LEU A 411 -28.89 -24.63 -20.80
CA LEU A 411 -27.89 -24.25 -21.79
C LEU A 411 -26.58 -23.88 -21.09
N VAL A 412 -25.48 -24.53 -21.45
CA VAL A 412 -24.13 -24.23 -20.95
C VAL A 412 -23.35 -23.47 -22.01
N VAL A 413 -22.90 -22.26 -21.70
CA VAL A 413 -22.16 -21.38 -22.61
C VAL A 413 -20.77 -21.13 -22.02
N ASP A 414 -19.74 -21.69 -22.64
CA ASP A 414 -18.34 -21.53 -22.21
C ASP A 414 -17.43 -21.85 -23.41
N ASP A 415 -16.41 -21.03 -23.66
CA ASP A 415 -15.51 -21.23 -24.80
C ASP A 415 -14.57 -22.43 -24.59
N ASN A 416 -14.33 -22.81 -23.34
CA ASN A 416 -13.49 -23.94 -22.98
C ASN A 416 -14.27 -25.27 -22.94
N ALA A 417 -13.91 -26.19 -23.83
CA ALA A 417 -14.54 -27.52 -23.91
C ALA A 417 -14.48 -28.33 -22.60
N THR A 418 -13.44 -28.17 -21.79
CA THR A 418 -13.32 -28.83 -20.49
C THR A 418 -14.29 -28.25 -19.46
N ASN A 419 -14.47 -26.93 -19.42
CA ASN A 419 -15.47 -26.30 -18.55
C ASN A 419 -16.88 -26.73 -18.94
N ARG A 420 -17.21 -26.73 -20.24
CA ARG A 420 -18.49 -27.25 -20.75
C ARG A 420 -18.73 -28.69 -20.32
N PHE A 421 -17.71 -29.55 -20.44
CA PHE A 421 -17.79 -30.94 -20.01
C PHE A 421 -18.04 -31.07 -18.51
N VAL A 422 -17.31 -30.33 -17.66
CA VAL A 422 -17.47 -30.37 -16.21
C VAL A 422 -18.85 -29.88 -15.80
N ALA A 423 -19.29 -28.71 -16.29
CA ALA A 423 -20.61 -28.16 -16.01
C ALA A 423 -21.73 -29.12 -16.45
N GLY A 424 -21.61 -29.70 -17.65
CA GLY A 424 -22.54 -30.71 -18.15
C GLY A 424 -22.61 -31.96 -17.27
N LYS A 425 -21.48 -32.46 -16.77
CA LYS A 425 -21.45 -33.61 -15.84
C LYS A 425 -22.03 -33.29 -14.48
N LEU A 426 -21.88 -32.07 -13.98
CA LEU A 426 -22.57 -31.63 -12.76
C LEU A 426 -24.08 -31.56 -12.96
N LEU A 427 -24.53 -31.03 -14.10
CA LEU A 427 -25.95 -30.98 -14.45
C LEU A 427 -26.56 -32.39 -14.57
N GLU A 428 -25.89 -33.32 -15.25
CA GLU A 428 -26.30 -34.74 -15.31
C GLU A 428 -26.43 -35.35 -13.90
N MET A 429 -25.49 -35.04 -12.99
CA MET A 429 -25.54 -35.50 -11.60
C MET A 429 -26.72 -34.93 -10.82
N PHE A 430 -27.16 -33.71 -11.16
CA PHE A 430 -28.36 -33.11 -10.57
C PHE A 430 -29.66 -33.60 -11.22
N GLY A 431 -29.60 -34.54 -12.16
CA GLY A 431 -30.76 -35.02 -12.92
C GLY A 431 -31.23 -34.07 -14.03
N CYS A 432 -30.42 -33.07 -14.37
CA CYS A 432 -30.71 -32.12 -15.45
C CYS A 432 -30.21 -32.64 -16.80
N THR A 433 -30.86 -32.20 -17.88
CA THR A 433 -30.37 -32.35 -19.25
C THR A 433 -29.70 -31.05 -19.67
N PHE A 434 -28.78 -31.09 -20.63
CA PHE A 434 -28.10 -29.88 -21.08
C PHE A 434 -27.73 -29.91 -22.56
N GLU A 435 -27.67 -28.72 -23.15
CA GLU A 435 -26.97 -28.45 -24.41
C GLU A 435 -25.80 -27.50 -24.13
N SER A 436 -24.79 -27.49 -24.99
CA SER A 436 -23.62 -26.63 -24.79
C SER A 436 -23.18 -25.94 -26.07
N VAL A 437 -22.82 -24.67 -25.96
CA VAL A 437 -22.35 -23.81 -27.07
C VAL A 437 -21.08 -23.06 -26.65
N GLU A 438 -20.35 -22.50 -27.61
CA GLU A 438 -18.98 -22.00 -27.37
C GLU A 438 -18.88 -20.49 -27.17
N ASP A 439 -19.92 -19.73 -27.54
CA ASP A 439 -19.89 -18.26 -27.45
C ASP A 439 -21.29 -17.65 -27.23
N GLY A 440 -21.31 -16.36 -26.91
CA GLY A 440 -22.55 -15.63 -26.63
C GLY A 440 -23.49 -15.49 -27.83
N ALA A 441 -22.98 -15.50 -29.06
CA ALA A 441 -23.82 -15.37 -30.25
C ALA A 441 -24.59 -16.66 -30.51
N GLN A 442 -23.92 -17.81 -30.39
CA GLN A 442 -24.54 -19.14 -30.42
C GLN A 442 -25.57 -19.30 -29.29
N ALA A 443 -25.31 -18.72 -28.11
CA ALA A 443 -26.26 -18.74 -27.00
C ALA A 443 -27.56 -17.99 -27.34
N VAL A 444 -27.46 -16.80 -27.93
CA VAL A 444 -28.63 -16.03 -28.36
C VAL A 444 -29.43 -16.79 -29.43
N GLU A 445 -28.75 -17.42 -30.40
CA GLU A 445 -29.38 -18.24 -31.44
C GLU A 445 -30.08 -19.48 -30.84
N ALA A 446 -29.41 -20.18 -29.93
CA ALA A 446 -29.97 -21.34 -29.24
C ALA A 446 -31.24 -20.97 -28.46
N VAL A 447 -31.18 -19.94 -27.63
CA VAL A 447 -32.34 -19.47 -26.84
C VAL A 447 -33.48 -18.96 -27.73
N SER A 448 -33.16 -18.36 -28.87
CA SER A 448 -34.19 -17.91 -29.83
C SER A 448 -34.89 -19.07 -30.54
N SER A 449 -34.19 -20.19 -30.73
CA SER A 449 -34.70 -21.33 -31.51
C SER A 449 -35.32 -22.44 -30.65
N ARG A 450 -34.92 -22.58 -29.39
CA ARG A 450 -35.29 -23.69 -28.50
C ARG A 450 -35.58 -23.21 -27.07
N PRO A 451 -36.51 -23.86 -26.36
CA PRO A 451 -36.77 -23.56 -24.96
C PRO A 451 -35.68 -24.16 -24.07
N PHE A 452 -35.28 -23.39 -23.06
CA PHE A 452 -34.42 -23.82 -21.95
C PHE A 452 -35.08 -23.38 -20.64
N ASP A 453 -34.71 -24.00 -19.53
CA ASP A 453 -35.17 -23.60 -18.19
C ASP A 453 -34.17 -22.67 -17.50
N LEU A 454 -32.89 -22.74 -17.89
CA LEU A 454 -31.79 -21.95 -17.32
C LEU A 454 -30.65 -21.85 -18.34
N VAL A 455 -29.89 -20.75 -18.28
CA VAL A 455 -28.57 -20.63 -18.94
C VAL A 455 -27.46 -20.50 -17.90
N LEU A 456 -26.42 -21.32 -17.99
CA LEU A 456 -25.13 -21.08 -17.35
C LEU A 456 -24.22 -20.37 -18.35
N MET A 457 -23.91 -19.10 -18.09
CA MET A 457 -23.26 -18.20 -19.04
C MET A 457 -21.88 -17.76 -18.55
N ASP A 458 -20.82 -18.17 -19.25
CA ASP A 458 -19.51 -17.58 -19.01
C ASP A 458 -19.47 -16.09 -19.38
N ILE A 459 -18.72 -15.30 -18.63
CA ILE A 459 -18.64 -13.86 -18.85
C ILE A 459 -17.65 -13.51 -19.96
N LYS A 460 -16.47 -14.13 -19.94
CA LYS A 460 -15.36 -13.79 -20.84
C LYS A 460 -15.28 -14.82 -21.95
N MET A 461 -15.87 -14.50 -23.09
CA MET A 461 -15.89 -15.37 -24.28
C MET A 461 -15.53 -14.57 -25.54
N PRO A 462 -14.93 -15.19 -26.56
CA PRO A 462 -14.71 -14.58 -27.86
C PRO A 462 -16.03 -14.32 -28.60
N VAL A 463 -15.98 -13.48 -29.64
CA VAL A 463 -17.12 -13.09 -30.50
C VAL A 463 -18.19 -12.25 -29.80
N MET A 464 -18.81 -12.77 -28.74
CA MET A 464 -19.81 -12.08 -27.93
C MET A 464 -19.65 -12.50 -26.46
N ASP A 465 -19.40 -11.51 -25.59
CA ASP A 465 -19.27 -11.75 -24.15
C ASP A 465 -20.62 -12.06 -23.48
N GLY A 466 -20.58 -12.62 -22.27
CA GLY A 466 -21.78 -13.05 -21.55
C GLY A 466 -22.74 -11.92 -21.19
N ILE A 467 -22.22 -10.70 -21.00
CA ILE A 467 -23.03 -9.51 -20.69
C ILE A 467 -23.82 -9.06 -21.92
N ALA A 468 -23.15 -8.98 -23.07
CA ALA A 468 -23.74 -8.65 -24.35
C ALA A 468 -24.78 -9.71 -24.76
N ALA A 469 -24.45 -10.99 -24.58
CA ALA A 469 -25.38 -12.10 -24.85
C ALA A 469 -26.62 -12.03 -23.95
N THR A 470 -26.45 -11.77 -22.65
CA THR A 470 -27.57 -11.58 -21.72
C THR A 470 -28.46 -10.44 -22.15
N ARG A 471 -27.89 -9.27 -22.46
CA ARG A 471 -28.67 -8.11 -22.93
C ARG A 471 -29.40 -8.39 -24.24
N ALA A 472 -28.83 -9.21 -25.12
CA ALA A 472 -29.48 -9.64 -26.35
C ALA A 472 -30.64 -10.61 -26.06
N ILE A 473 -30.45 -11.61 -25.20
CA ILE A 473 -31.51 -12.55 -24.77
C ILE A 473 -32.67 -11.78 -24.11
N ARG A 474 -32.38 -10.81 -23.25
CA ARG A 474 -33.40 -9.96 -22.59
C ARG A 474 -34.24 -9.14 -23.59
N LYS A 475 -33.75 -8.90 -24.81
CA LYS A 475 -34.48 -8.20 -25.87
C LYS A 475 -35.31 -9.12 -26.78
N LEU A 476 -35.18 -10.45 -26.63
CA LEU A 476 -35.97 -11.38 -27.42
C LEU A 476 -37.46 -11.28 -27.06
N PRO A 477 -38.37 -11.43 -28.03
CA PRO A 477 -39.80 -11.43 -27.74
C PRO A 477 -40.22 -12.72 -27.00
N GLY A 478 -41.20 -12.62 -26.12
CA GLY A 478 -41.80 -13.78 -25.46
C GLY A 478 -41.07 -14.25 -24.19
N PRO A 479 -41.33 -15.49 -23.73
CA PRO A 479 -40.84 -15.99 -22.44
C PRO A 479 -39.31 -16.15 -22.37
N GLN A 480 -38.62 -16.13 -23.51
CA GLN A 480 -37.16 -16.15 -23.60
C GLN A 480 -36.53 -14.93 -22.91
N SER A 481 -37.21 -13.77 -22.93
CA SER A 481 -36.71 -12.56 -22.26
C SER A 481 -36.59 -12.74 -20.74
N THR A 482 -37.39 -13.62 -20.14
CA THR A 482 -37.39 -13.86 -18.69
C THR A 482 -36.62 -15.12 -18.28
N LEU A 483 -36.00 -15.81 -19.24
CA LEU A 483 -35.22 -17.02 -18.98
C LEU A 483 -34.13 -16.76 -17.91
N PRO A 484 -34.08 -17.52 -16.81
CA PRO A 484 -33.04 -17.35 -15.81
C PRO A 484 -31.63 -17.56 -16.38
N ILE A 485 -30.71 -16.62 -16.12
CA ILE A 485 -29.32 -16.66 -16.58
C ILE A 485 -28.40 -16.54 -15.36
N VAL A 486 -27.50 -17.51 -15.17
CA VAL A 486 -26.49 -17.52 -14.10
C VAL A 486 -25.11 -17.25 -14.71
N ALA A 487 -24.43 -16.22 -14.22
CA ALA A 487 -23.05 -15.92 -14.59
C ALA A 487 -22.11 -17.00 -14.07
N LEU A 488 -21.20 -17.50 -14.92
CA LEU A 488 -20.02 -18.24 -14.51
C LEU A 488 -18.82 -17.28 -14.61
N THR A 489 -18.16 -16.99 -13.49
CA THR A 489 -17.03 -16.03 -13.46
C THR A 489 -15.83 -16.59 -12.71
N ALA A 490 -14.61 -16.26 -13.17
CA ALA A 490 -13.37 -16.59 -12.47
C ALA A 490 -13.09 -15.69 -11.25
N ASN A 491 -13.66 -14.47 -11.24
CA ASN A 491 -13.59 -13.51 -10.14
C ASN A 491 -15.01 -13.17 -9.70
N ALA A 492 -15.36 -13.52 -8.46
CA ALA A 492 -16.64 -13.17 -7.83
C ALA A 492 -16.44 -12.05 -6.80
N GLU A 493 -15.62 -11.05 -7.12
CA GLU A 493 -15.54 -9.83 -6.31
C GLU A 493 -16.86 -9.05 -6.45
N ASP A 494 -17.34 -8.46 -5.36
CA ASP A 494 -18.69 -7.87 -5.26
C ASP A 494 -19.00 -6.79 -6.32
N GLY A 495 -17.97 -6.13 -6.86
CA GLY A 495 -18.12 -5.13 -7.92
C GLY A 495 -18.54 -5.69 -9.29
N ASP A 496 -18.13 -6.92 -9.61
CA ASP A 496 -18.46 -7.57 -10.88
C ASP A 496 -19.87 -8.19 -10.83
N ALA A 497 -20.26 -8.74 -9.68
CA ALA A 497 -21.57 -9.35 -9.47
C ALA A 497 -22.73 -8.35 -9.67
N ALA A 498 -22.60 -7.13 -9.15
CA ALA A 498 -23.57 -6.06 -9.36
C ALA A 498 -23.74 -5.71 -10.84
N THR A 499 -22.65 -5.72 -11.61
CA THR A 499 -22.65 -5.45 -13.05
C THR A 499 -23.39 -6.54 -13.82
N TYR A 500 -23.20 -7.81 -13.45
CA TYR A 500 -23.89 -8.95 -14.06
C TYR A 500 -25.40 -8.93 -13.78
N LEU A 501 -25.80 -8.66 -12.53
CA LEU A 501 -27.21 -8.52 -12.16
C LEU A 501 -27.86 -7.33 -12.88
N ALA A 502 -27.18 -6.19 -12.97
CA ALA A 502 -27.66 -5.02 -13.71
C ALA A 502 -27.80 -5.27 -15.22
N ALA A 503 -27.03 -6.21 -15.79
CA ALA A 503 -27.19 -6.65 -17.17
C ALA A 503 -28.43 -7.56 -17.38
N GLY A 504 -29.07 -8.00 -16.30
CA GLY A 504 -30.27 -8.84 -16.30
C GLY A 504 -30.01 -10.31 -15.95
N MET A 505 -28.84 -10.66 -15.42
CA MET A 505 -28.59 -12.02 -14.90
C MET A 505 -29.28 -12.22 -13.54
N ASN A 506 -29.53 -13.47 -13.17
CA ASN A 506 -30.32 -13.88 -12.01
C ASN A 506 -29.47 -14.50 -10.88
N GLY A 507 -28.18 -14.71 -11.12
CA GLY A 507 -27.26 -15.26 -10.14
C GLY A 507 -25.82 -15.30 -10.66
N VAL A 508 -24.89 -15.56 -9.75
CA VAL A 508 -23.45 -15.66 -10.06
C VAL A 508 -22.90 -16.89 -9.38
N ALA A 509 -22.22 -17.75 -10.15
CA ALA A 509 -21.47 -18.89 -9.66
C ALA A 509 -19.99 -18.71 -9.98
N GLN A 510 -19.14 -18.89 -8.97
CA GLN A 510 -17.69 -18.73 -9.13
C GLN A 510 -17.06 -20.01 -9.70
N LYS A 511 -16.11 -19.83 -10.62
CA LYS A 511 -15.21 -20.89 -11.10
C LYS A 511 -14.00 -20.98 -10.14
N PRO A 512 -13.56 -22.18 -9.72
CA PRO A 512 -14.02 -23.50 -10.15
C PRO A 512 -15.41 -23.84 -9.61
N ILE A 513 -16.24 -24.39 -10.49
CA ILE A 513 -17.64 -24.69 -10.20
C ILE A 513 -17.71 -25.78 -9.13
N GLN A 514 -18.05 -25.38 -7.91
CA GLN A 514 -18.32 -26.33 -6.83
C GLN A 514 -19.75 -26.87 -6.97
N PRO A 515 -19.98 -28.20 -6.86
CA PRO A 515 -21.28 -28.80 -7.09
C PRO A 515 -22.39 -28.20 -6.21
N ASP A 516 -22.11 -28.05 -4.91
CA ASP A 516 -23.11 -27.56 -3.95
C ASP A 516 -23.41 -26.07 -4.14
N ALA A 517 -22.38 -25.27 -4.46
CA ALA A 517 -22.53 -23.85 -4.75
C ALA A 517 -23.33 -23.63 -6.05
N LEU A 518 -23.03 -24.38 -7.11
CA LEU A 518 -23.76 -24.30 -8.37
C LEU A 518 -25.23 -24.66 -8.18
N LEU A 519 -25.52 -25.77 -7.49
CA LEU A 519 -26.89 -26.20 -7.22
C LEU A 519 -27.69 -25.14 -6.46
N ASN A 520 -27.07 -24.47 -5.49
CA ASN A 520 -27.71 -23.38 -4.74
C ASN A 520 -28.02 -22.17 -5.63
N VAL A 521 -27.06 -21.73 -6.45
CA VAL A 521 -27.28 -20.59 -7.35
C VAL A 521 -28.37 -20.89 -8.38
N ILE A 522 -28.40 -22.11 -8.91
CA ILE A 522 -29.46 -22.58 -9.82
C ILE A 522 -30.84 -22.45 -9.15
N ARG A 523 -30.98 -22.92 -7.91
CA ARG A 523 -32.26 -22.83 -7.17
C ARG A 523 -32.68 -21.39 -6.92
N THR A 524 -31.76 -20.54 -6.48
CA THR A 524 -32.05 -19.12 -6.24
C THR A 524 -32.50 -18.44 -7.54
N ALA A 525 -31.82 -18.70 -8.65
CA ALA A 525 -32.16 -18.12 -9.96
C ALA A 525 -33.52 -18.59 -10.50
N LEU A 526 -33.97 -19.79 -10.13
CA LEU A 526 -35.26 -20.37 -10.52
C LEU A 526 -36.41 -20.01 -9.58
N THR A 527 -36.14 -19.44 -8.41
CA THR A 527 -37.19 -19.01 -7.48
C THR A 527 -37.76 -17.67 -7.96
N PRO A 528 -39.08 -17.56 -8.23
CA PRO A 528 -39.66 -16.29 -8.65
C PRO A 528 -39.49 -15.25 -7.55
N VAL A 529 -38.97 -14.07 -7.90
CA VAL A 529 -39.01 -12.90 -7.03
C VAL A 529 -40.50 -12.58 -6.84
N LEU A 530 -41.02 -12.83 -5.63
CA LEU A 530 -42.30 -12.28 -5.22
C LEU A 530 -42.13 -10.76 -5.23
N ASP A 531 -42.81 -10.08 -6.14
CA ASP A 531 -42.85 -8.63 -6.19
C ASP A 531 -43.18 -8.08 -4.79
N ASP A 532 -42.33 -7.18 -4.30
CA ASP A 532 -42.63 -6.29 -3.18
C ASP A 532 -43.92 -5.52 -3.53
N GLU A 533 -45.06 -5.91 -2.96
CA GLU A 533 -46.23 -5.04 -2.99
C GLU A 533 -45.87 -3.74 -2.26
N PRO A 534 -46.07 -2.56 -2.89
CA PRO A 534 -45.84 -1.31 -2.20
C PRO A 534 -46.85 -1.20 -1.05
N VAL A 535 -46.33 -1.06 0.17
CA VAL A 535 -47.08 -0.75 1.39
C VAL A 535 -47.93 0.49 1.12
N ARG A 536 -49.18 0.28 0.70
CA ARG A 536 -50.18 1.34 0.62
C ARG A 536 -50.44 1.80 2.04
N ALA A 537 -50.11 3.07 2.28
CA ALA A 537 -50.50 3.82 3.45
C ALA A 537 -51.99 3.57 3.76
N ARG A 538 -52.27 2.88 4.86
CA ARG A 538 -53.58 2.90 5.49
C ARG A 538 -53.68 4.21 6.25
N ALA A 539 -54.36 5.18 5.64
CA ALA A 539 -55.05 6.22 6.36
C ALA A 539 -56.20 5.58 7.17
N ALA A 540 -56.19 5.82 8.48
CA ALA A 540 -57.38 5.92 9.32
C ALA A 540 -57.05 6.90 10.45
#